data_AF-A0A7W2AEE3-F1
#
_entry.id   AF-A0A7W2AEE3-F1
#
_cell.length_a   1.000
_cell.length_b   1.000
_cell.length_c   1.000
_cell.angle_alpha   90.00
_cell.angle_beta   90.00
_cell.angle_gamma   90.00
#
_symmetry.space_group_name_H-M   'P 1'
#
loop_
_entity.id
_entity.type
_entity.pdbx_description
1 polymer ?
#
loop_
_entity_poly.entity_id
_entity_poly.type
_entity_poly.pdbx_seq_one_letter_code
_entity_poly.pdbx_strand_id
1 'polypeptide(L)'
;MTVNDYQNRLTRLLLEKNENISYGQARKLVKLLWDDFEETYERSGTEDRGVEVTERIVRQWIEQYGDVLHEFIYNNPKYEHLFYIDKRFLH
;
A
#
# COMPACT_ATOMS: atom_id res chain seq x y z
N MET A 1 -9.38 15.85 -4.15
CA MET A 1 -9.50 14.71 -3.22
C MET A 1 -8.33 14.74 -2.25
N THR A 2 -8.48 14.24 -1.02
CA THR A 2 -7.37 14.18 -0.06
C THR A 2 -6.56 12.90 -0.23
N VAL A 3 -5.31 12.87 0.26
CA VAL A 3 -4.48 11.64 0.30
C VAL A 3 -5.21 10.49 0.98
N ASN A 4 -5.93 10.77 2.07
CA ASN A 4 -6.72 9.77 2.79
C ASN A 4 -7.86 9.21 1.92
N ASP A 5 -8.47 10.02 1.05
CA ASP A 5 -9.50 9.53 0.11
C ASP A 5 -8.91 8.55 -0.91
N TYR A 6 -7.72 8.83 -1.43
CA TYR A 6 -7.03 7.93 -2.35
C TYR A 6 -6.62 6.62 -1.66
N GLN A 7 -5.97 6.70 -0.50
CA GLN A 7 -5.58 5.52 0.27
C GLN A 7 -6.80 4.65 0.64
N ASN A 8 -7.94 5.25 0.97
CA ASN A 8 -9.16 4.49 1.27
C ASN A 8 -9.72 3.75 0.04
N ARG A 9 -9.67 4.37 -1.16
CA ARG A 9 -10.10 3.72 -2.41
C ARG A 9 -9.17 2.57 -2.78
N LEU A 10 -7.87 2.80 -2.71
CA LEU A 10 -6.85 1.77 -2.97
C LEU A 10 -6.96 0.61 -1.96
N THR A 11 -7.27 0.90 -0.70
CA THR A 11 -7.48 -0.15 0.34
C THR A 11 -8.65 -1.04 -0.02
N ARG A 12 -9.76 -0.47 -0.49
CA ARG A 12 -10.93 -1.26 -0.93
C ARG A 12 -10.61 -2.09 -2.16
N LEU A 13 -9.94 -1.50 -3.15
CA LEU A 13 -9.49 -2.22 -4.35
C LEU A 13 -8.59 -3.41 -4.00
N LEU A 14 -7.66 -3.23 -3.06
CA LEU A 14 -6.77 -4.30 -2.62
C LEU A 14 -7.52 -5.42 -1.90
N LEU A 15 -8.54 -5.10 -1.10
CA LEU A 15 -9.39 -6.12 -0.47
C LEU A 15 -10.24 -6.89 -1.49
N GLU A 16 -10.77 -6.21 -2.50
CA GLU A 16 -11.50 -6.87 -3.59
C GLU A 16 -10.61 -7.83 -4.37
N LYS A 17 -9.30 -7.55 -4.43
CA LYS A 17 -8.30 -8.36 -5.14
C LYS A 17 -7.64 -9.42 -4.27
N ASN A 18 -7.70 -9.30 -2.94
CA ASN A 18 -6.95 -10.14 -2.02
C ASN A 18 -7.81 -10.56 -0.82
N GLU A 19 -8.32 -11.78 -0.89
CA GLU A 19 -9.13 -12.39 0.17
C GLU A 19 -8.30 -12.90 1.36
N ASN A 20 -6.97 -12.93 1.24
CA ASN A 20 -6.06 -13.48 2.25
C ASN A 20 -5.61 -12.46 3.30
N ILE A 21 -6.04 -11.21 3.18
CA ILE A 21 -5.64 -10.12 4.08
C ILE A 21 -6.84 -9.38 4.66
N SER A 22 -6.72 -8.97 5.91
CA SER A 22 -7.70 -8.12 6.58
C SER A 22 -7.68 -6.69 6.04
N TYR A 23 -8.76 -5.93 6.29
CA TYR A 23 -8.80 -4.49 5.99
C TYR A 23 -7.64 -3.72 6.61
N GLY A 24 -7.25 -4.08 7.85
CA GLY A 24 -6.13 -3.47 8.54
C GLY A 24 -4.81 -3.70 7.81
N GLN A 25 -4.57 -4.93 7.35
CA GLN A 25 -3.40 -5.28 6.55
C GLN A 25 -3.43 -4.56 5.20
N ALA A 26 -4.54 -4.60 4.45
CA ALA A 26 -4.67 -3.89 3.18
C ALA A 26 -4.37 -2.39 3.32
N ARG A 27 -4.89 -1.73 4.38
CA ARG A 27 -4.62 -0.31 4.65
C ARG A 27 -3.15 -0.03 4.95
N LYS A 28 -2.49 -0.90 5.73
CA LYS A 28 -1.05 -0.78 5.98
C LYS A 28 -0.25 -0.91 4.68
N LEU A 29 -0.59 -1.90 3.84
CA LEU A 29 0.08 -2.13 2.56
C LEU A 29 -0.03 -0.93 1.61
N VAL A 30 -1.23 -0.36 1.50
CA VAL A 30 -1.46 0.83 0.67
C VAL A 30 -0.66 2.03 1.17
N LYS A 31 -0.62 2.26 2.49
CA LYS A 31 0.17 3.35 3.07
C LYS A 31 1.66 3.18 2.79
N LEU A 32 2.18 1.98 2.95
CA LEU A 32 3.60 1.71 2.69
C LEU A 32 3.98 1.97 1.25
N LEU A 33 3.19 1.47 0.31
CA LEU A 33 3.42 1.73 -1.10
C LEU A 33 3.34 3.23 -1.40
N TRP A 34 2.34 3.91 -0.85
CA TRP A 34 2.17 5.35 -1.01
C TRP A 34 3.40 6.13 -0.53
N ASP A 35 3.84 5.88 0.70
CA ASP A 35 4.96 6.57 1.34
C ASP A 35 6.28 6.32 0.58
N ASP A 36 6.54 5.10 0.10
CA ASP A 36 7.74 4.76 -0.69
C ASP A 36 7.79 5.55 -2.02
N PHE A 37 6.64 5.74 -2.67
CA PHE A 37 6.55 6.53 -3.90
C PHE A 37 6.62 8.03 -3.64
N GLU A 38 5.97 8.56 -2.60
CA GLU A 38 6.11 9.97 -2.23
C GLU A 38 7.57 10.34 -1.90
N GLU A 39 8.28 9.52 -1.12
CA GLU A 39 9.70 9.74 -0.82
C GLU A 39 10.57 9.74 -2.10
N THR A 40 10.20 8.95 -3.10
CA THR A 40 10.88 8.91 -4.40
C THR A 40 10.65 10.20 -5.20
N TYR A 41 9.44 10.78 -5.14
CA TYR A 41 9.08 11.99 -5.89
C TYR A 41 9.55 13.27 -5.22
N GLU A 42 9.51 13.36 -3.89
CA GLU A 42 10.08 14.49 -3.13
C GLU A 42 11.56 14.67 -3.46
N ARG A 43 12.32 13.56 -3.56
CA ARG A 43 13.72 13.56 -3.99
C ARG A 43 13.95 14.08 -5.42
N SER A 44 12.91 14.06 -6.28
CA SER A 44 12.97 14.53 -7.67
C SER A 44 12.58 16.01 -7.86
N GLY A 45 12.06 16.67 -6.81
CA GLY A 45 11.64 18.08 -6.87
C GLY A 45 10.31 18.33 -7.62
N THR A 46 9.44 17.32 -7.70
CA THR A 46 8.18 17.38 -8.48
C THR A 46 6.93 17.22 -7.60
N GLU A 47 6.81 18.01 -6.52
CA GLU A 47 5.76 17.87 -5.49
C GLU A 47 4.31 17.95 -6.04
N ASP A 48 4.02 18.89 -6.96
CA ASP A 48 2.63 19.18 -7.38
C ASP A 48 1.94 18.07 -8.18
N ARG A 49 2.68 17.08 -8.71
CA ARG A 49 2.11 15.91 -9.40
C ARG A 49 2.23 14.61 -8.60
N GLY A 50 2.83 14.65 -7.42
CA GLY A 50 3.14 13.47 -6.62
C GLY A 50 1.90 12.65 -6.28
N VAL A 51 0.85 13.28 -5.76
CA VAL A 51 -0.35 12.58 -5.24
C VAL A 51 -1.09 11.78 -6.33
N GLU A 52 -1.38 12.39 -7.49
CA GLU A 52 -2.11 11.72 -8.56
C GLU A 52 -1.26 10.65 -9.27
N VAL A 53 0.04 10.91 -9.42
CA VAL A 53 0.97 9.95 -10.02
C VAL A 53 1.19 8.75 -9.09
N THR A 54 1.41 9.00 -7.79
CA THR A 54 1.51 7.97 -6.76
C THR A 54 0.25 7.11 -6.75
N GLU A 55 -0.95 7.71 -6.77
CA GLU A 55 -2.19 6.95 -6.81
C GLU A 55 -2.26 6.03 -8.02
N ARG A 56 -1.94 6.54 -9.22
CA ARG A 56 -1.98 5.76 -10.45
C ARG A 56 -1.03 4.57 -10.42
N ILE A 57 0.17 4.75 -9.88
CA ILE A 57 1.18 3.70 -9.76
C ILE A 57 0.72 2.64 -8.76
N VAL A 58 0.31 3.06 -7.56
CA VAL A 58 -0.16 2.14 -6.51
C VAL A 58 -1.37 1.35 -6.99
N ARG A 59 -2.31 2.00 -7.71
CA ARG A 59 -3.44 1.33 -8.34
C ARG A 59 -2.99 0.25 -9.32
N GLN A 60 -2.08 0.58 -10.25
CA GLN A 60 -1.58 -0.39 -11.23
C GLN A 60 -0.93 -1.60 -10.55
N TRP A 61 -0.17 -1.39 -9.47
CA TRP A 61 0.43 -2.47 -8.70
C TRP A 61 -0.61 -3.36 -8.02
N ILE A 62 -1.65 -2.77 -7.43
CA ILE A 62 -2.75 -3.54 -6.84
C ILE A 62 -3.52 -4.32 -7.91
N GLU A 63 -3.76 -3.71 -9.07
CA GLU A 63 -4.46 -4.38 -10.18
C GLU A 63 -3.66 -5.59 -10.71
N GLN A 64 -2.34 -5.45 -10.81
CA GLN A 64 -1.44 -6.49 -11.36
C GLN A 64 -1.06 -7.57 -10.35
N TYR A 65 -0.80 -7.20 -9.10
CA TYR A 65 -0.17 -8.08 -8.09
C TYR A 65 -0.95 -8.14 -6.78
N GLY A 66 -2.18 -7.59 -6.73
CA GLY A 66 -2.95 -7.43 -5.51
C GLY A 66 -3.15 -8.73 -4.72
N ASP A 67 -3.33 -9.85 -5.41
CA ASP A 67 -3.55 -11.20 -4.86
C ASP A 67 -2.34 -11.74 -4.07
N VAL A 68 -1.12 -11.42 -4.51
CA VAL A 68 0.14 -11.87 -3.90
C VAL A 68 0.94 -10.74 -3.24
N LEU A 69 0.40 -9.52 -3.19
CA LEU A 69 1.10 -8.32 -2.72
C LEU A 69 1.64 -8.47 -1.29
N HIS A 70 0.94 -9.25 -0.45
CA HIS A 70 1.37 -9.54 0.92
C HIS A 70 2.63 -10.41 0.95
N GLU A 71 2.81 -11.34 0.01
CA GLU A 71 3.97 -12.23 -0.09
C GLU A 71 5.27 -11.46 -0.37
N PHE A 72 5.19 -10.44 -1.23
CA PHE A 72 6.34 -9.57 -1.53
C PHE A 72 6.89 -8.87 -0.29
N ILE A 73 6.00 -8.54 0.65
CA ILE A 73 6.35 -7.75 1.82
C ILE A 73 6.85 -8.70 2.93
N TYR A 74 6.35 -9.94 2.99
CA TYR A 74 6.95 -10.99 3.82
C TYR A 74 8.38 -11.33 3.41
N ASN A 75 8.70 -11.27 2.12
CA ASN A 75 10.03 -11.60 1.59
C ASN A 75 11.02 -10.43 1.59
N ASN A 76 10.62 -9.26 2.09
CA ASN A 76 11.45 -8.05 2.05
C ASN A 76 11.78 -7.54 3.47
N PRO A 77 13.03 -7.71 3.95
CA PRO A 77 13.42 -7.39 5.33
C PRO A 77 13.14 -5.95 5.74
N LYS A 78 13.11 -5.02 4.78
CA LYS A 78 12.73 -3.61 5.00
C LYS A 78 11.37 -3.47 5.66
N TYR A 79 10.44 -4.41 5.42
CA TYR A 79 9.05 -4.34 5.85
C TYR A 79 8.67 -5.33 6.97
N GLU A 80 9.63 -6.12 7.47
CA GLU A 80 9.40 -7.17 8.45
C GLU A 80 8.72 -6.67 9.74
N HIS A 81 9.09 -5.46 10.20
CA HIS A 81 8.56 -4.83 11.41
C HIS A 81 7.06 -4.48 11.36
N LEU A 82 6.45 -4.46 10.17
CA LEU A 82 5.06 -4.02 9.95
C LEU A 82 4.05 -5.16 10.20
N PHE A 83 4.51 -6.41 10.10
CA PHE A 83 3.72 -7.62 10.39
C PHE A 83 3.77 -8.04 11.85
N TYR A 84 4.75 -7.55 12.61
CA TYR A 84 4.90 -7.91 14.02
C TYR A 84 3.75 -7.39 14.90
N ILE A 85 2.98 -6.42 14.41
CA ILE A 85 1.86 -5.79 15.13
C ILE A 85 0.56 -6.63 15.03
N ASP A 86 0.43 -7.55 14.06
CA ASP A 86 -0.82 -8.29 13.81
C ASP A 86 -0.90 -9.70 14.44
N LYS A 87 0.09 -10.12 15.24
CA LYS A 87 0.00 -11.41 15.97
C LYS A 87 -0.96 -11.39 17.17
N ARG A 88 -1.60 -10.26 17.48
CA ARG A 88 -2.59 -10.13 18.58
C ARG A 88 -4.04 -10.30 18.15
N PHE A 89 -4.32 -10.50 16.86
CA PHE A 89 -5.68 -10.67 16.33
C PHE A 89 -5.89 -12.01 15.60
N LEU A 90 -4.96 -12.96 15.75
CA LEU A 90 -5.18 -14.37 15.42
C LEU A 90 -5.86 -15.04 16.62
N HIS A 91 -7.19 -15.02 16.63
CA HIS A 91 -8.03 -15.90 17.45
C HIS A 91 -9.13 -16.48 16.58
#